data_AF-E6SJK7-F1
#
_entry.id   AF-E6SJK7-F1
#
_cell.length_a   1.000
_cell.length_b   1.000
_cell.length_c   1.000
_cell.angle_alpha   90.00
_cell.angle_beta   90.00
_cell.angle_gamma   90.00
#
_symmetry.space_group_name_H-M   'P 1'
#
loop_
_entity.id
_entity.type
_entity.pdbx_description
1 polymer ?
#
loop_
_entity_poly.entity_id
_entity_poly.type
_entity_poly.pdbx_seq_one_letter_code
_entity_poly.pdbx_strand_id
1 'polypeptide(L)'
;MDAVARPSWLWIVVLAATLVVAPLLAWQLGQVDPLEREARSLERSLRCPVCEGQSVADSNSAVALEMRQEIRRLLEEGRSRDEILQSFADRYGAWVVYMPPRHGWFLLGWAGPFLAVAAGAGVLAWWWRGRRPASQGAPQAAPAGAWHPGASSLSGDEPAPPARDGKAARLESPGGGPEQAAHSATGGPVPAAGDPLDDDVRRWM
;
A
#
# COMPACT_ATOMS: atom_id res chain seq x y z
N MET A 1 60.75 -29.84 38.48
CA MET A 1 59.75 -28.76 38.29
C MET A 1 59.90 -28.31 36.85
N ASP A 2 59.55 -29.19 35.92
CA ASP A 2 59.75 -28.91 34.50
C ASP A 2 58.59 -28.07 34.03
N ALA A 3 58.89 -26.78 33.82
CA ALA A 3 58.01 -25.87 33.13
C ALA A 3 57.74 -26.50 31.75
N VAL A 4 56.58 -27.16 31.63
CA VAL A 4 55.96 -27.49 30.35
C VAL A 4 55.67 -26.14 29.70
N ALA A 5 56.69 -25.59 29.04
CA ALA A 5 56.58 -24.49 28.12
C ALA A 5 55.65 -25.01 27.03
N ARG A 6 54.35 -24.78 27.21
CA ARG A 6 53.32 -25.00 26.19
C ARG A 6 53.82 -24.23 24.98
N PRO A 7 54.33 -24.92 23.96
CA PRO A 7 55.19 -24.23 23.04
C PRO A 7 54.28 -23.35 22.19
N SER A 8 54.51 -22.03 22.27
CA SER A 8 53.65 -20.98 21.72
C SER A 8 53.37 -21.15 20.22
N TRP A 9 54.22 -21.91 19.51
CA TRP A 9 54.01 -22.29 18.13
C TRP A 9 52.76 -23.15 17.92
N LEU A 10 52.31 -23.94 18.91
CA LEU A 10 51.05 -24.69 18.81
C LEU A 10 49.86 -23.74 18.69
N TRP A 11 49.85 -22.64 19.44
CA TRP A 11 48.79 -21.62 19.32
C TRP A 11 48.85 -20.87 17.99
N ILE A 12 50.06 -20.62 17.46
CA ILE A 12 50.24 -20.00 16.14
C ILE A 12 49.72 -20.95 15.03
N VAL A 13 50.04 -22.24 15.11
CA VAL A 13 49.56 -23.25 14.15
C VAL A 13 48.05 -23.41 14.24
N VAL A 14 47.47 -23.45 15.44
CA VAL A 14 46.02 -23.52 15.62
C VAL A 14 45.33 -22.25 15.08
N LEU A 15 45.86 -21.06 15.36
CA LEU A 15 45.31 -19.81 14.82
C LEU A 15 45.41 -19.76 13.29
N ALA A 16 46.57 -20.10 12.72
CA ALA A 16 46.78 -20.14 11.27
C ALA A 16 45.86 -21.18 10.59
N ALA A 17 45.74 -22.38 11.17
CA ALA A 17 44.83 -23.40 10.69
C ALA A 17 43.37 -22.93 10.76
N THR A 18 42.95 -22.27 11.85
CA THR A 18 41.58 -21.74 11.98
C THR A 18 41.32 -20.64 10.95
N LEU A 19 42.28 -19.75 10.71
CA LEU A 19 42.17 -18.65 9.74
C LEU A 19 42.06 -19.14 8.29
N VAL A 20 42.58 -20.34 7.99
CA VAL A 20 42.49 -20.96 6.65
C VAL A 20 41.26 -21.87 6.54
N VAL A 21 40.99 -22.70 7.55
CA VAL A 21 39.92 -23.70 7.53
C VAL A 21 38.54 -23.04 7.67
N ALA A 22 38.40 -22.01 8.51
CA ALA A 22 37.11 -21.34 8.72
C ALA A 22 36.53 -20.71 7.43
N PRO A 23 37.27 -19.89 6.64
CA PRO A 23 36.73 -19.36 5.40
C PRO A 23 36.50 -20.45 4.34
N LEU A 24 37.32 -21.51 4.32
CA LEU A 24 37.13 -22.64 3.40
C LEU A 24 35.83 -23.40 3.71
N LEU A 25 35.58 -23.70 4.99
CA LEU A 25 34.33 -24.33 5.42
C LEU A 25 33.13 -23.42 5.12
N ALA A 26 33.25 -22.12 5.39
CA ALA A 26 32.19 -21.15 5.11
C ALA A 26 31.85 -21.08 3.62
N TRP A 27 32.88 -21.11 2.75
CA TRP A 27 32.70 -21.11 1.31
C TRP A 27 32.03 -22.40 0.83
N GLN A 28 32.42 -23.55 1.37
CA GLN A 28 31.88 -24.85 0.97
C GLN A 28 30.44 -25.07 1.46
N LEU A 29 30.09 -24.56 2.64
CA LEU A 29 28.74 -24.64 3.19
C LEU A 29 27.79 -23.55 2.64
N GLY A 30 28.33 -22.48 2.07
CA GLY A 30 27.57 -21.34 1.52
C GLY A 30 27.08 -21.52 0.08
N GLN A 31 27.48 -22.59 -0.61
CA GLN A 31 27.09 -22.90 -1.99
C GLN A 31 25.64 -23.41 -2.02
N VAL A 32 24.68 -22.50 -1.87
CA VAL A 32 23.26 -22.79 -2.13
C VAL A 32 23.05 -22.78 -3.64
N ASP A 33 22.51 -23.88 -4.17
CA ASP A 33 22.19 -24.02 -5.58
C ASP A 33 21.40 -22.77 -6.06
N PRO A 34 21.78 -22.16 -7.20
CA PRO A 34 21.01 -21.05 -7.76
C PRO A 34 19.54 -21.40 -7.94
N LEU A 35 19.21 -22.64 -8.31
CA LEU A 35 17.84 -23.12 -8.48
C LEU A 35 17.09 -23.14 -7.15
N GLU A 36 17.73 -23.60 -6.07
CA GLU A 36 17.13 -23.63 -4.73
C GLU A 36 16.86 -22.20 -4.19
N ARG A 37 17.71 -21.23 -4.55
CA ARG A 37 17.48 -19.82 -4.23
C ARG A 37 16.28 -19.27 -4.99
N GLU A 38 16.16 -19.59 -6.26
CA GLU A 38 15.04 -19.17 -7.09
C GLU A 38 13.73 -19.81 -6.65
N ALA A 39 13.73 -21.12 -6.39
CA ALA A 39 12.61 -21.88 -5.84
C ALA A 39 12.12 -21.23 -4.54
N ARG A 40 13.00 -20.99 -3.58
CA ARG A 40 12.62 -20.31 -2.32
C ARG A 40 12.07 -18.90 -2.52
N SER A 41 12.50 -18.19 -3.56
CA SER A 41 11.95 -16.86 -3.87
C SER A 41 10.51 -16.93 -4.41
N LEU A 42 10.23 -17.95 -5.21
CA LEU A 42 8.89 -18.25 -5.74
C LEU A 42 7.96 -18.73 -4.64
N GLU A 43 8.41 -19.63 -3.77
CA GLU A 43 7.65 -20.15 -2.64
C GLU A 43 7.20 -19.05 -1.67
N ARG A 44 8.04 -18.02 -1.45
CA ARG A 44 7.67 -16.85 -0.64
C ARG A 44 6.70 -15.91 -1.35
N SER A 45 6.68 -15.96 -2.68
CA SER A 45 5.76 -15.17 -3.51
C SER A 45 4.35 -15.79 -3.57
N LEU A 46 4.18 -17.02 -3.07
CA LEU A 46 2.92 -17.77 -3.06
C LEU A 46 2.40 -17.95 -1.63
N ARG A 47 1.09 -17.81 -1.45
CA ARG A 47 0.36 -18.13 -0.22
C ARG A 47 -0.04 -19.59 -0.22
N CYS A 48 0.00 -20.23 0.95
CA CYS A 48 -0.59 -21.55 1.08
C CYS A 48 -2.12 -21.40 1.12
N PRO A 49 -2.89 -22.08 0.24
CA PRO A 49 -4.33 -21.87 0.15
C PRO A 49 -5.11 -22.47 1.34
N VAL A 50 -4.50 -23.39 2.07
CA VAL A 50 -5.12 -24.08 3.22
C VAL A 50 -4.55 -23.62 4.56
N CYS A 51 -3.61 -22.68 4.55
CA CYS A 51 -2.90 -22.25 5.74
C CYS A 51 -3.25 -20.79 6.04
N GLU A 52 -3.52 -20.48 7.31
CA GLU A 52 -3.91 -19.14 7.72
C GLU A 52 -2.74 -18.14 7.57
N GLY A 53 -2.75 -17.37 6.48
CA GLY A 53 -1.85 -16.22 6.28
C GLY A 53 -0.38 -16.56 6.07
N GLN A 54 -0.04 -17.81 5.79
CA GLN A 54 1.36 -18.25 5.62
C GLN A 54 1.76 -18.38 4.15
N SER A 55 3.05 -18.20 3.86
CA SER A 55 3.62 -18.49 2.55
C SER A 55 3.77 -20.00 2.34
N VAL A 56 3.90 -20.42 1.07
CA VAL A 56 4.23 -21.80 0.72
C VAL A 56 5.64 -22.19 1.23
N ALA A 57 6.55 -21.21 1.33
CA ALA A 57 7.90 -21.43 1.86
C ALA A 57 7.90 -21.77 3.35
N ASP A 58 7.03 -21.11 4.13
CA ASP A 58 7.04 -21.20 5.60
C ASP A 58 6.09 -22.28 6.14
N SER A 59 5.07 -22.66 5.36
CA SER A 59 4.08 -23.62 5.84
C SER A 59 4.49 -25.09 5.62
N ASN A 60 4.13 -25.94 6.59
CA ASN A 60 4.43 -27.37 6.56
C ASN A 60 3.20 -28.23 6.22
N SER A 61 2.21 -27.67 5.53
CA SER A 61 1.05 -28.44 5.07
C SER A 61 1.43 -29.37 3.91
N ALA A 62 0.66 -30.45 3.73
CA ALA A 62 0.84 -31.37 2.60
C ALA A 62 0.72 -30.63 1.24
N VAL A 63 -0.21 -29.66 1.15
CA VAL A 63 -0.40 -28.83 -0.04
C VAL A 63 0.84 -27.95 -0.29
N ALA A 64 1.41 -27.33 0.75
CA ALA A 64 2.63 -26.55 0.59
C ALA A 64 3.81 -27.41 0.14
N LEU A 65 3.95 -28.64 0.66
CA LEU A 65 4.98 -29.59 0.20
C LEU A 65 4.84 -29.93 -1.29
N GLU A 66 3.62 -30.22 -1.76
CA GLU A 66 3.33 -30.51 -3.16
C GLU A 66 3.65 -29.31 -4.06
N MET A 67 3.21 -28.10 -3.68
CA MET A 67 3.52 -26.87 -4.42
C MET A 67 5.03 -26.63 -4.53
N ARG A 68 5.81 -26.88 -3.47
CA ARG A 68 7.28 -26.75 -3.49
C ARG A 68 7.96 -27.74 -4.43
N GLN A 69 7.40 -28.94 -4.58
CA GLN A 69 7.90 -29.94 -5.53
C GLN A 69 7.58 -29.52 -6.95
N GLU A 70 6.35 -29.04 -7.19
CA GLU A 70 5.91 -28.53 -8.49
C GLU A 70 6.74 -27.32 -8.94
N ILE A 71 7.03 -26.36 -8.05
CA ILE A 71 7.87 -25.19 -8.36
C ILE A 71 9.25 -25.63 -8.83
N ARG A 72 9.88 -26.58 -8.13
CA ARG A 72 11.20 -27.11 -8.52
C ARG A 72 11.15 -27.79 -9.88
N ARG A 73 10.12 -28.61 -10.13
CA ARG A 73 9.93 -29.25 -11.44
C ARG A 73 9.81 -28.23 -12.57
N LEU A 74 9.00 -27.18 -12.38
CA LEU A 74 8.82 -26.13 -13.39
C LEU A 74 10.09 -25.31 -13.63
N LEU A 75 10.90 -25.06 -12.60
CA LEU A 75 12.21 -24.43 -12.74
C LEU A 75 13.20 -25.31 -13.51
N GLU A 76 13.22 -26.61 -13.24
CA GLU A 76 14.01 -27.58 -13.99
C GLU A 76 13.57 -27.69 -15.46
N GLU A 77 12.27 -27.52 -15.73
CA GLU A 77 11.70 -27.41 -17.08
C GLU A 77 12.07 -26.08 -17.80
N GLY A 78 12.73 -25.14 -17.10
CA GLY A 78 13.15 -23.85 -17.66
C GLY A 78 12.01 -22.85 -17.81
N ARG A 79 10.90 -23.02 -17.08
CA ARG A 79 9.79 -22.06 -17.07
C ARG A 79 10.23 -20.75 -16.42
N SER A 80 9.70 -19.64 -16.93
CA SER A 80 9.93 -18.33 -16.35
C SER A 80 9.13 -18.14 -15.05
N ARG A 81 9.60 -17.24 -14.19
CA ARG A 81 8.94 -16.91 -12.92
C ARG A 81 7.45 -16.56 -13.09
N ASP A 82 7.12 -15.76 -14.12
CA ASP A 82 5.76 -15.29 -14.35
C ASP A 82 4.85 -16.44 -14.82
N GLU A 83 5.35 -17.33 -15.70
CA GLU A 83 4.61 -18.53 -16.11
C GLU A 83 4.34 -19.47 -14.93
N ILE A 84 5.32 -19.63 -14.04
CA ILE A 84 5.16 -20.45 -12.83
C ILE A 84 4.05 -19.87 -11.97
N LEU A 85 4.13 -18.58 -11.62
CA LEU A 85 3.11 -17.90 -10.80
C LEU A 85 1.72 -17.98 -11.44
N GLN A 86 1.64 -17.80 -12.77
CA GLN A 86 0.38 -17.92 -13.50
C GLN A 86 -0.18 -19.33 -13.41
N SER A 87 0.64 -20.38 -13.55
CA SER A 87 0.19 -21.78 -13.45
C SER A 87 -0.41 -22.14 -12.09
N PHE A 88 0.03 -21.45 -11.03
CA PHE A 88 -0.54 -21.57 -9.68
C PHE A 88 -1.79 -20.69 -9.52
N ALA A 89 -1.80 -19.49 -10.09
CA ALA A 89 -2.98 -18.62 -10.09
C ALA A 89 -4.16 -19.25 -10.85
N ASP A 90 -3.90 -19.93 -11.97
CA ASP A 90 -4.93 -20.60 -12.76
C ASP A 90 -5.55 -21.79 -12.02
N ARG A 91 -4.76 -22.49 -11.20
CA ARG A 91 -5.21 -23.67 -10.44
C ARG A 91 -5.83 -23.35 -9.09
N TYR A 92 -5.30 -22.36 -8.37
CA TYR A 92 -5.69 -22.05 -6.98
C TYR A 92 -6.35 -20.68 -6.82
N GLY A 93 -6.40 -19.87 -7.89
CA GLY A 93 -6.96 -18.53 -7.91
C GLY A 93 -5.91 -17.42 -7.76
N ALA A 94 -6.26 -16.21 -8.22
CA ALA A 94 -5.36 -15.06 -8.23
C ALA A 94 -4.89 -14.61 -6.82
N TRP A 95 -5.65 -14.92 -5.77
CA TRP A 95 -5.34 -14.54 -4.39
C TRP A 95 -4.13 -15.27 -3.79
N VAL A 96 -3.73 -16.40 -4.39
CA VAL A 96 -2.58 -17.20 -3.99
C VAL A 96 -1.25 -16.51 -4.30
N VAL A 97 -1.22 -15.62 -5.30
CA VAL A 97 -0.02 -14.88 -5.65
C VAL A 97 0.07 -13.58 -4.82
N TYR A 98 1.14 -13.39 -4.06
CA TYR A 98 1.35 -12.17 -3.25
C TYR A 98 1.57 -10.92 -4.11
N MET A 99 2.21 -11.08 -5.26
CA MET A 99 2.54 -9.98 -6.16
C MET A 99 2.02 -10.30 -7.55
N PRO A 100 0.82 -9.80 -7.92
CA PRO A 100 0.34 -9.96 -9.28
C PRO A 100 1.35 -9.32 -10.25
N PRO A 101 1.56 -9.91 -11.43
CA PRO A 101 2.44 -9.36 -12.46
C PRO A 101 2.06 -7.90 -12.71
N ARG A 102 3.06 -7.02 -12.80
CA ARG A 102 2.88 -5.56 -12.95
C ARG A 102 2.30 -5.25 -14.33
N HIS A 103 1.02 -5.49 -14.52
CA HIS A 103 0.30 -5.10 -15.72
C HIS A 103 0.16 -3.57 -15.71
N GLY A 104 0.46 -2.95 -16.85
CA GLY A 104 0.60 -1.49 -17.05
C GLY A 104 -0.62 -0.64 -16.68
N TRP A 105 -1.72 -1.24 -16.24
CA TRP A 105 -2.90 -0.57 -15.67
C TRP A 105 -2.57 0.33 -14.47
N PHE A 106 -1.57 -0.04 -13.65
CA PHE A 106 -1.15 0.80 -12.51
C PHE A 106 -0.75 2.23 -12.94
N LEU A 107 -0.32 2.41 -14.19
CA LEU A 107 0.02 3.73 -14.75
C LEU A 107 -1.22 4.59 -15.06
N LEU A 108 -2.33 3.97 -15.46
CA LEU A 108 -3.59 4.69 -15.73
C LEU A 108 -4.20 5.24 -14.45
N GLY A 109 -4.16 4.46 -13.36
CA GLY A 109 -4.56 4.94 -12.04
C GLY A 109 -3.70 6.11 -11.55
N TRP A 110 -2.40 6.11 -11.87
CA TRP A 110 -1.49 7.20 -11.54
C TRP A 110 -1.65 8.44 -12.43
N ALA A 111 -2.21 8.31 -13.64
CA ALA A 111 -2.47 9.46 -14.52
C ALA A 111 -3.58 10.39 -13.99
N GLY A 112 -4.55 9.84 -13.24
CA GLY A 112 -5.64 10.60 -12.62
C GLY A 112 -5.20 11.83 -11.82
N PRO A 113 -4.30 11.71 -10.82
CA PRO A 113 -3.83 12.85 -10.06
C PRO A 113 -3.09 13.90 -10.90
N PHE A 114 -2.29 13.51 -11.91
CA PHE A 114 -1.64 14.48 -12.80
C PHE A 114 -2.63 15.23 -13.69
N LEU A 115 -3.66 14.53 -14.19
CA LEU A 115 -4.72 15.16 -14.99
C LEU A 115 -5.50 16.18 -14.17
N ALA A 116 -5.82 15.85 -12.91
CA ALA A 116 -6.52 16.75 -12.00
C ALA A 116 -5.70 18.01 -11.70
N VAL A 117 -4.40 17.86 -11.44
CA VAL A 117 -3.49 19.01 -11.23
C VAL A 117 -3.36 19.86 -12.49
N ALA A 118 -3.18 19.24 -13.66
CA ALA A 118 -3.09 19.96 -14.94
C ALA A 118 -4.37 20.73 -15.26
N ALA A 119 -5.54 20.11 -15.04
CA ALA A 119 -6.83 20.76 -15.23
C ALA A 119 -7.02 21.95 -14.27
N GLY A 120 -6.72 21.77 -12.97
CA GLY A 120 -6.81 22.84 -11.98
C GLY A 120 -5.88 24.01 -12.28
N ALA A 121 -4.62 23.73 -12.63
CA ALA A 121 -3.67 24.75 -13.05
C ALA A 121 -4.11 25.48 -14.33
N GLY A 122 -4.69 24.76 -15.30
CA GLY A 122 -5.24 25.35 -16.53
C GLY A 122 -6.39 26.32 -16.26
N VAL A 123 -7.34 25.94 -15.40
CA VAL A 123 -8.47 26.79 -14.99
C VAL A 123 -7.97 28.04 -14.25
N LEU A 124 -7.04 27.88 -13.31
CA LEU A 124 -6.49 28.99 -12.54
C LEU A 124 -5.73 29.98 -13.43
N ALA A 125 -4.92 29.47 -14.36
CA ALA A 125 -4.20 30.30 -15.34
C ALA A 125 -5.14 31.03 -16.29
N TRP A 126 -6.22 30.40 -16.74
CA TRP A 126 -7.24 31.04 -17.57
C TRP A 126 -7.96 32.17 -16.82
N TRP A 127 -8.34 31.93 -15.57
CA TRP A 127 -9.00 32.92 -14.72
C TRP A 127 -8.11 34.13 -14.42
N TRP A 128 -6.81 33.92 -14.17
CA TRP A 128 -5.86 35.02 -13.96
C TRP A 128 -5.55 35.80 -15.24
N ARG A 129 -5.53 35.17 -16.42
CA ARG A 129 -5.34 35.89 -17.70
C ARG A 129 -6.51 36.83 -18.03
N GLY A 130 -7.72 36.55 -17.54
CA GLY A 130 -8.87 37.43 -17.64
C GLY A 130 -8.81 38.65 -16.70
N ARG A 131 -7.96 38.59 -15.67
CA ARG A 131 -7.70 39.69 -14.73
C ARG A 131 -6.44 40.45 -15.11
N ARG A 132 -6.29 40.86 -16.37
CA ARG A 132 -5.34 41.94 -16.67
C ARG A 132 -5.78 43.13 -15.81
N PRO A 133 -4.99 43.60 -14.82
CA PRO A 133 -5.25 44.93 -14.30
C PRO A 133 -5.18 45.81 -15.54
N ALA A 134 -6.29 46.50 -15.84
CA ALA A 134 -6.23 47.60 -16.78
C ALA A 134 -5.03 48.42 -16.33
N SER A 135 -3.98 48.44 -17.15
CA SER A 135 -2.89 49.39 -17.01
C SER A 135 -3.60 50.72 -17.04
N GLN A 136 -3.88 51.26 -15.84
CA GLN A 136 -4.40 52.59 -15.68
C GLN A 136 -3.32 53.44 -16.30
N GLY A 137 -3.63 53.92 -17.51
CA GLY A 137 -2.81 54.88 -18.19
C GLY A 137 -2.50 55.97 -17.17
N ALA A 138 -1.27 56.44 -17.19
CA ALA A 138 -1.04 57.80 -16.77
C ALA A 138 -1.76 58.70 -17.78
N PRO A 139 -2.68 59.57 -17.33
CA PRO A 139 -2.70 60.93 -17.84
C PRO A 139 -2.28 61.90 -16.74
N GLN A 140 -1.09 62.45 -16.96
CA GLN A 140 -0.81 63.88 -16.99
C GLN A 140 -1.48 64.80 -15.98
N ALA A 141 -0.59 65.43 -15.21
CA ALA A 141 -0.53 66.86 -14.96
C ALA A 141 -1.77 67.51 -14.30
N ALA A 142 -1.59 67.80 -13.01
CA ALA A 142 -2.32 68.81 -12.28
C ALA A 142 -2.43 70.15 -13.04
N PRO A 143 -3.58 70.82 -12.93
CA PRO A 143 -3.60 72.24 -12.68
C PRO A 143 -3.97 72.50 -11.22
N ALA A 144 -3.17 73.36 -10.60
CA ALA A 144 -3.37 73.91 -9.28
C ALA A 144 -4.71 74.66 -9.17
N GLY A 145 -5.40 74.52 -8.04
CA GLY A 145 -6.41 75.48 -7.61
C GLY A 145 -7.62 74.89 -6.91
N ALA A 146 -7.87 75.40 -5.69
CA ALA A 146 -9.10 75.29 -4.89
C ALA A 146 -9.32 74.01 -4.06
N TRP A 147 -8.69 73.98 -2.89
CA TRP A 147 -9.28 73.33 -1.71
C TRP A 147 -10.43 74.20 -1.18
N HIS A 148 -11.63 73.63 -1.06
CA HIS A 148 -12.70 74.13 -0.19
C HIS A 148 -12.81 73.19 1.02
N PRO A 149 -12.60 73.66 2.26
CA PRO A 149 -12.94 72.90 3.46
C PRO A 149 -14.36 73.30 3.91
N GLY A 150 -15.29 72.35 4.02
CA GLY A 150 -16.56 72.64 4.68
C GLY A 150 -17.65 71.59 4.54
N ALA A 151 -18.26 71.28 5.70
CA ALA A 151 -19.49 70.52 5.94
C ALA A 151 -19.39 68.99 5.77
N SER A 152 -19.26 68.13 6.78
CA SER A 152 -19.87 68.02 8.13
C SER A 152 -21.40 67.92 8.15
N SER A 153 -21.93 66.71 8.42
CA SER A 153 -23.14 66.43 9.23
C SER A 153 -23.46 64.93 9.09
N LEU A 154 -23.45 64.14 10.18
CA LEU A 154 -24.64 63.74 10.97
C LEU A 154 -25.62 62.95 10.09
N SER A 155 -26.08 61.74 10.40
CA SER A 155 -26.69 61.21 11.63
C SER A 155 -26.94 59.73 11.31
N GLY A 156 -26.76 58.77 12.22
CA GLY A 156 -27.74 58.48 13.26
C GLY A 156 -28.90 57.65 12.67
N ASP A 157 -28.95 56.36 13.01
CA ASP A 157 -30.15 55.63 13.48
C ASP A 157 -29.93 54.12 13.38
N GLU A 158 -29.65 53.49 14.52
CA GLU A 158 -29.82 52.05 14.75
C GLU A 158 -30.79 51.88 15.92
N PRO A 159 -31.99 51.32 15.70
CA PRO A 159 -32.86 50.88 16.79
C PRO A 159 -32.79 49.36 17.02
N ALA A 160 -32.75 49.01 18.30
CA ALA A 160 -32.60 47.67 18.89
C ALA A 160 -33.79 46.72 18.64
N PRO A 161 -33.57 45.38 18.64
CA PRO A 161 -34.64 44.38 18.57
C PRO A 161 -35.28 44.06 19.94
N PRO A 162 -36.60 43.81 20.02
CA PRO A 162 -37.26 43.40 21.26
C PRO A 162 -37.09 41.90 21.56
N ALA A 163 -37.00 41.63 22.85
CA ALA A 163 -36.93 40.32 23.49
C ALA A 163 -38.19 39.46 23.26
N ARG A 164 -37.98 38.13 23.18
CA ARG A 164 -39.03 37.12 23.32
C ARG A 164 -38.54 35.93 24.14
N ASP A 165 -38.82 36.02 25.42
CA ASP A 165 -39.56 35.08 26.29
C ASP A 165 -39.52 33.60 25.93
N GLY A 166 -39.06 32.81 26.90
CA GLY A 166 -38.83 31.39 26.76
C GLY A 166 -40.05 30.50 26.88
N LYS A 167 -39.83 29.24 26.51
CA LYS A 167 -40.44 28.11 27.21
C LYS A 167 -39.56 26.89 27.04
N ALA A 168 -39.09 26.38 28.18
CA ALA A 168 -38.46 25.09 28.30
C ALA A 168 -39.47 23.98 27.96
N ALA A 169 -39.04 23.01 27.16
CA ALA A 169 -39.67 21.70 27.06
C ALA A 169 -38.56 20.66 26.90
N ARG A 170 -38.08 20.21 28.06
CA ARG A 170 -37.32 18.98 28.27
C ARG A 170 -38.27 17.81 28.01
N LEU A 171 -37.94 16.94 27.06
CA LEU A 171 -38.57 15.64 26.92
C LEU A 171 -37.57 14.57 27.31
N GLU A 172 -37.95 13.85 28.36
CA GLU A 172 -37.25 12.77 29.00
C GLU A 172 -37.42 11.48 28.19
N SER A 173 -36.36 10.68 28.12
CA SER A 173 -36.34 9.36 27.49
C SER A 173 -36.33 8.30 28.59
N PRO A 174 -37.33 7.40 28.68
CA PRO A 174 -37.26 6.25 29.56
C PRO A 174 -36.55 5.08 28.85
N GLY A 175 -35.70 4.38 29.61
CA GLY A 175 -34.80 3.34 29.13
C GLY A 175 -35.37 1.92 29.10
N GLY A 176 -34.45 0.95 29.08
CA GLY A 176 -34.77 -0.45 29.40
C GLY A 176 -34.05 -1.51 28.56
N GLY A 177 -32.84 -1.88 28.98
CA GLY A 177 -32.42 -3.29 29.14
C GLY A 177 -32.12 -4.19 27.92
N PRO A 178 -31.38 -5.31 28.14
CA PRO A 178 -30.57 -5.98 27.13
C PRO A 178 -31.17 -7.31 26.65
N GLU A 179 -30.99 -7.68 25.39
CA GLU A 179 -31.22 -9.06 24.94
C GLU A 179 -30.15 -9.48 23.93
N GLN A 180 -29.19 -10.25 24.43
CA GLN A 180 -28.29 -11.07 23.64
C GLN A 180 -29.06 -12.33 23.24
N ALA A 181 -29.34 -12.50 21.95
CA ALA A 181 -29.90 -13.73 21.41
C ALA A 181 -28.96 -14.30 20.34
N ALA A 182 -28.61 -15.55 20.56
CA ALA A 182 -27.72 -16.40 19.81
C ALA A 182 -27.98 -16.44 18.28
N HIS A 183 -26.91 -16.27 17.50
CA HIS A 183 -26.86 -16.75 16.12
C HIS A 183 -26.40 -18.21 16.14
N SER A 184 -27.37 -19.12 16.06
CA SER A 184 -27.13 -20.55 15.82
C SER A 184 -27.66 -20.93 14.44
N ALA A 185 -26.72 -21.31 13.58
CA ALA A 185 -26.79 -22.31 12.52
C ALA A 185 -28.17 -22.62 11.89
N THR A 186 -28.29 -22.31 10.59
CA THR A 186 -29.04 -23.19 9.68
C THR A 186 -28.30 -23.24 8.35
N GLY A 187 -27.62 -24.36 8.11
CA GLY A 187 -27.02 -24.69 6.82
C GLY A 187 -28.10 -25.14 5.84
N GLY A 188 -28.20 -24.44 4.71
CA GLY A 188 -28.90 -24.89 3.52
C GLY A 188 -27.89 -25.18 2.40
N PRO A 189 -28.18 -26.11 1.47
CA PRO A 189 -27.30 -26.40 0.35
C PRO A 189 -27.23 -25.21 -0.62
N VAL A 190 -26.01 -24.76 -0.90
CA VAL A 190 -25.70 -23.69 -1.86
C VAL A 190 -25.92 -24.24 -3.28
N PRO A 191 -26.79 -23.61 -4.11
CA PRO A 191 -26.91 -23.99 -5.51
C PRO A 191 -25.61 -23.66 -6.25
N ALA A 192 -25.23 -24.52 -7.19
CA ALA A 192 -24.09 -24.34 -8.08
C ALA A 192 -24.32 -23.11 -9.00
N ALA A 193 -24.09 -21.92 -8.46
CA ALA A 193 -23.92 -20.69 -9.21
C ALA A 193 -22.47 -20.66 -9.71
N GLY A 194 -22.29 -20.38 -11.00
CA GLY A 194 -20.97 -20.23 -11.61
C GLY A 194 -20.10 -19.29 -10.79
N ASP A 195 -18.84 -19.69 -10.63
CA ASP A 195 -17.86 -19.05 -9.77
C ASP A 195 -17.60 -17.60 -10.24
N PRO A 196 -17.99 -16.57 -9.47
CA PRO A 196 -17.75 -15.16 -9.84
C PRO A 196 -16.26 -14.84 -10.01
N LEU A 197 -15.37 -15.69 -9.49
CA LEU A 197 -13.93 -15.52 -9.59
C LEU A 197 -13.41 -15.79 -11.02
N ASP A 198 -14.05 -16.71 -11.76
CA ASP A 198 -13.68 -17.02 -13.15
C ASP A 198 -14.03 -15.86 -14.10
N ASP A 199 -15.13 -15.14 -13.82
CA ASP A 199 -15.54 -13.95 -14.58
C ASP A 199 -14.60 -12.76 -14.35
N ASP A 200 -14.04 -12.61 -13.15
CA ASP A 200 -13.00 -11.60 -12.93
C ASP A 200 -11.73 -11.99 -13.69
N VAL A 201 -11.26 -13.24 -13.63
CA VAL A 201 -10.07 -13.70 -14.37
C VAL A 201 -10.18 -13.47 -15.88
N ARG A 202 -11.35 -13.71 -16.49
CA ARG A 202 -11.59 -13.42 -17.91
C ARG A 202 -11.68 -11.92 -18.23
N ARG A 203 -12.09 -11.09 -17.26
CA ARG A 203 -12.13 -9.62 -17.39
C ARG A 203 -10.73 -8.99 -17.34
N TRP A 204 -9.73 -9.72 -16.86
CA TRP A 204 -8.32 -9.31 -16.82
C TRP A 204 -7.50 -9.73 -18.05
N MET A 205 -8.10 -10.42 -19.03
CA MET A 205 -7.54 -10.66 -20.38
C MET A 205 -7.94 -9.54 -21.35
#